data_AF-A0A2N0TPT6-F1
#
_entry.id   AF-A0A2N0TPT6-F1
#
_cell.length_a   1.000
_cell.length_b   1.000
_cell.length_c   1.000
_cell.angle_alpha   90.00
_cell.angle_beta   90.00
_cell.angle_gamma   90.00
#
_symmetry.space_group_name_H-M   'P 1'
#
loop_
_entity.id
_entity.type
_entity.pdbx_description
1 polymer ?
#
loop_
_entity_poly.entity_id
_entity_poly.type
_entity_poly.pdbx_seq_one_letter_code
_entity_poly.pdbx_strand_id
1 'polypeptide(L)'
;MNKYTVYRFLSRSSFIIYIYRKYLKIKKKIVLKTLKPQYNSKVFCIGFQKTGTTTLGKSLEILGYNHSSFDHTLYLKHYKKNRNISKIIDYTSKFDSFDDMPWSKTDLIPILDYTFPGSKFIYLTRDEESWKKSMKNWGYKKFGKHLDVEALYKEYLKHNEFVLSYFKDRIGEDLIVLNIGDKKGFKKLANFLSRKTHLESFPHYNKTSDIRIKI
;
A
#
# COMPACT_ATOMS: atom_id res chain seq x y z
N MET A 1 50.55 2.71 -28.02
CA MET A 1 50.77 2.56 -26.56
C MET A 1 49.76 1.55 -26.00
N ASN A 2 50.24 0.44 -25.44
CA ASN A 2 49.42 -0.72 -25.07
C ASN A 2 48.62 -0.44 -23.78
N LYS A 3 47.34 -0.85 -23.69
CA LYS A 3 46.44 -0.63 -22.53
C LYS A 3 47.06 -1.12 -21.21
N TYR A 4 47.93 -2.13 -21.26
CA TYR A 4 48.62 -2.69 -20.09
C TYR A 4 49.72 -1.78 -19.50
N THR A 5 50.28 -0.84 -20.27
CA THR A 5 51.35 0.05 -19.78
C THR A 5 50.80 1.13 -18.83
N VAL A 6 49.55 1.55 -19.01
CA VAL A 6 48.88 2.52 -18.11
C VAL A 6 48.58 1.90 -16.73
N TYR A 7 48.29 0.61 -16.67
CA TYR A 7 48.00 -0.09 -15.40
C TYR A 7 49.21 -0.20 -14.47
N ARG A 8 50.43 -0.24 -15.02
CA ARG A 8 51.66 -0.46 -14.25
C ARG A 8 52.24 0.83 -13.64
N PHE A 9 51.74 2.01 -14.01
CA PHE A 9 52.19 3.30 -13.49
C PHE A 9 51.33 3.85 -12.32
N LEU A 10 50.16 3.26 -12.07
CA LEU A 10 49.24 3.71 -11.01
C LEU A 10 49.31 2.87 -9.73
N SER A 11 50.29 1.95 -9.60
CA SER A 11 50.29 0.93 -8.55
C SER A 11 51.23 1.19 -7.36
N ARG A 12 51.65 2.44 -7.09
CA ARG A 12 52.55 2.73 -5.95
C ARG A 12 52.16 3.85 -4.99
N SER A 13 50.99 4.48 -5.18
CA SER A 13 50.46 5.44 -4.20
C SER A 13 49.11 4.96 -3.69
N SER A 14 49.05 4.53 -2.43
CA SER A 14 47.82 4.10 -1.73
C SER A 14 46.69 5.13 -1.87
N PHE A 15 47.04 6.40 -2.02
CA PHE A 15 46.12 7.51 -2.24
C PHE A 15 45.41 7.48 -3.60
N ILE A 16 46.10 7.15 -4.69
CA ILE A 16 45.51 7.09 -6.04
C ILE A 16 44.54 5.90 -6.13
N ILE A 17 44.93 4.75 -5.57
CA ILE A 17 44.04 3.57 -5.47
C ILE A 17 42.80 3.89 -4.63
N TYR A 18 42.96 4.63 -3.53
CA TYR A 18 41.85 5.07 -2.69
C TYR A 18 40.86 5.97 -3.44
N ILE A 19 41.36 7.00 -4.15
CA ILE A 19 40.54 7.90 -4.96
C ILE A 19 39.80 7.14 -6.06
N TYR A 20 40.48 6.23 -6.77
CA TYR A 20 39.86 5.42 -7.82
C TYR A 20 38.76 4.50 -7.26
N ARG A 21 38.98 3.85 -6.11
CA ARG A 21 37.94 3.05 -5.42
C ARG A 21 36.77 3.90 -4.96
N LYS A 22 37.00 5.13 -4.50
CA LYS A 22 35.95 6.10 -4.14
C LYS A 22 35.13 6.51 -5.37
N TYR A 23 35.79 6.83 -6.48
CA TYR A 23 35.15 7.12 -7.77
C TYR A 23 34.28 5.94 -8.25
N LEU A 24 34.80 4.71 -8.23
CA LEU A 24 34.03 3.52 -8.61
C LEU A 24 32.82 3.28 -7.71
N LYS A 25 32.95 3.49 -6.39
CA LYS A 25 31.81 3.43 -5.44
C LYS A 25 30.74 4.47 -5.77
N ILE A 26 31.14 5.72 -6.04
CA ILE A 26 30.22 6.81 -6.40
C ILE A 26 29.56 6.51 -7.75
N LYS A 27 30.33 6.15 -8.77
CA LYS A 27 29.82 5.77 -10.09
C LYS A 27 28.85 4.60 -10.00
N LYS A 28 29.17 3.55 -9.24
CA LYS A 28 28.27 2.42 -8.99
C LYS A 28 27.00 2.87 -8.27
N LYS A 29 27.07 3.76 -7.29
CA LYS A 29 25.89 4.30 -6.58
C LYS A 29 25.00 5.16 -7.49
N ILE A 30 25.60 5.93 -8.39
CA ILE A 30 24.89 6.73 -9.42
C ILE A 30 24.22 5.81 -10.44
N VAL A 31 24.97 4.86 -11.00
CA VAL A 31 24.46 3.87 -11.97
C VAL A 31 23.36 3.01 -11.34
N LEU A 32 23.50 2.57 -10.10
CA LEU A 32 22.44 1.83 -9.39
C LEU A 32 21.22 2.72 -9.09
N LYS A 33 21.39 4.04 -8.92
CA LYS A 33 20.28 4.98 -8.79
C LYS A 33 19.52 5.13 -10.11
N THR A 34 20.22 5.19 -11.25
CA THR A 34 19.61 5.33 -12.58
C THR A 34 19.08 4.01 -13.14
N LEU A 35 19.54 2.86 -12.66
CA LEU A 35 19.04 1.53 -13.02
C LEU A 35 17.87 1.04 -12.16
N LYS A 36 17.45 1.78 -11.12
CA LYS A 36 16.23 1.43 -10.40
C LYS A 36 15.04 1.61 -11.34
N PRO A 37 14.15 0.61 -11.48
CA PRO A 37 12.91 0.79 -12.23
C PRO A 37 12.16 1.99 -11.64
N GLN A 38 11.87 2.98 -12.49
CA GLN A 38 11.04 4.11 -12.11
C GLN A 38 9.59 3.65 -12.26
N TYR A 39 8.99 3.24 -11.15
CA TYR A 39 7.60 2.79 -11.15
C TYR A 39 6.64 3.98 -11.20
N ASN A 40 5.54 3.82 -11.93
CA ASN A 40 4.44 4.77 -11.95
C ASN A 40 3.77 4.86 -10.58
N SER A 41 3.12 5.99 -10.32
CA SER A 41 2.29 6.20 -9.13
C SER A 41 1.17 5.17 -9.04
N LYS A 42 0.80 4.82 -7.81
CA LYS A 42 -0.22 3.84 -7.47
C LYS A 42 -1.25 4.43 -6.51
N VAL A 43 -2.34 3.71 -6.28
CA VAL A 43 -3.35 4.06 -5.27
C VAL A 43 -3.46 2.95 -4.24
N PHE A 44 -3.14 3.24 -2.98
CA PHE A 44 -3.16 2.25 -1.90
C PHE A 44 -4.28 2.56 -0.91
N CYS A 45 -5.22 1.63 -0.75
CA CYS A 45 -6.02 1.58 0.46
C CYS A 45 -5.21 0.97 1.60
N ILE A 46 -4.96 1.78 2.61
CA ILE A 46 -4.20 1.41 3.82
C ILE A 46 -5.09 1.37 5.06
N GLY A 47 -6.42 1.35 4.86
CA GLY A 47 -7.40 1.19 5.93
C GLY A 47 -7.23 -0.16 6.64
N PHE A 48 -7.57 -0.18 7.92
CA PHE A 48 -7.57 -1.43 8.67
C PHE A 48 -8.68 -2.37 8.15
N GLN A 49 -8.52 -3.68 8.33
CA GLN A 49 -9.56 -4.64 7.98
C GLN A 49 -10.93 -4.24 8.57
N LYS A 50 -12.00 -4.51 7.82
CA LYS A 50 -13.41 -4.24 8.20
C LYS A 50 -13.82 -2.75 8.24
N THR A 51 -13.05 -1.88 7.60
CA THR A 51 -13.39 -0.45 7.39
C THR A 51 -14.11 -0.17 6.06
N GLY A 52 -14.33 -1.20 5.22
CA GLY A 52 -15.05 -1.09 3.95
C GLY A 52 -14.15 -1.15 2.70
N THR A 53 -13.00 -1.81 2.81
CA THR A 53 -12.03 -2.04 1.73
C THR A 53 -12.69 -2.60 0.47
N THR A 54 -13.55 -3.61 0.58
CA THR A 54 -14.29 -4.17 -0.57
C THR A 54 -15.11 -3.13 -1.35
N THR A 55 -15.82 -2.22 -0.65
CA THR A 55 -16.58 -1.16 -1.31
C THR A 55 -15.65 -0.19 -2.01
N LEU A 56 -14.54 0.17 -1.36
CA LEU A 56 -13.53 1.03 -1.96
C LEU A 56 -12.87 0.41 -3.19
N GLY A 57 -12.50 -0.88 -3.15
CA GLY A 57 -11.94 -1.60 -4.29
C GLY A 57 -12.87 -1.54 -5.51
N LYS A 58 -14.17 -1.78 -5.33
CA LYS A 58 -15.18 -1.61 -6.40
C LYS A 58 -15.31 -0.17 -6.87
N SER A 59 -15.22 0.80 -5.98
CA SER A 59 -15.17 2.22 -6.37
C SER A 59 -13.95 2.57 -7.20
N LEU A 60 -12.78 1.99 -6.91
CA LEU A 60 -11.56 2.19 -7.70
C LEU A 60 -11.68 1.58 -9.09
N GLU A 61 -12.27 0.38 -9.20
CA GLU A 61 -12.61 -0.23 -10.49
C GLU A 61 -13.55 0.68 -11.31
N ILE A 62 -14.59 1.26 -10.70
CA ILE A 62 -15.51 2.21 -11.37
C ILE A 62 -14.77 3.46 -11.87
N LEU A 63 -13.76 3.93 -11.12
CA LEU A 63 -12.91 5.05 -11.53
C LEU A 63 -11.86 4.67 -12.59
N GLY A 64 -11.87 3.43 -13.07
CA GLY A 64 -11.03 2.94 -14.17
C GLY A 64 -9.66 2.41 -13.74
N TYR A 65 -9.46 2.12 -12.45
CA TYR A 65 -8.20 1.53 -11.98
C TYR A 65 -8.20 0.01 -12.18
N ASN A 66 -7.08 -0.54 -12.67
CA ASN A 66 -6.82 -1.97 -12.55
C ASN A 66 -6.50 -2.28 -11.08
N HIS A 67 -7.44 -2.94 -10.39
CA HIS A 67 -7.42 -3.11 -8.95
C HIS A 67 -7.03 -4.53 -8.54
N SER A 68 -6.17 -4.65 -7.52
CA SER A 68 -5.88 -5.91 -6.84
C SER A 68 -6.30 -5.82 -5.38
N SER A 69 -7.07 -6.80 -4.93
CA SER A 69 -7.41 -6.97 -3.52
C SER A 69 -6.51 -8.03 -2.85
N PHE A 70 -6.92 -8.54 -1.69
CA PHE A 70 -6.19 -9.52 -0.90
C PHE A 70 -5.78 -10.76 -1.70
N ASP A 71 -4.47 -10.98 -1.83
CA ASP A 71 -3.89 -12.21 -2.38
C ASP A 71 -3.28 -13.07 -1.26
N HIS A 72 -3.82 -14.27 -1.11
CA HIS A 72 -3.42 -15.22 -0.08
C HIS A 72 -1.95 -15.63 -0.19
N THR A 73 -1.42 -15.83 -1.40
CA THR A 73 -0.04 -16.27 -1.62
C THR A 73 0.92 -15.13 -1.32
N LEU A 74 0.61 -13.93 -1.81
CA LEU A 74 1.36 -12.71 -1.57
C LEU A 74 1.48 -12.43 -0.06
N TYR A 75 0.37 -12.52 0.67
CA TYR A 75 0.38 -12.30 2.10
C TYR A 75 1.07 -13.42 2.88
N LEU A 76 0.65 -14.69 2.72
CA LEU A 76 1.15 -15.77 3.58
C LEU A 76 2.58 -16.19 3.23
N LYS A 77 2.87 -16.38 1.95
CA LYS A 77 4.19 -16.88 1.49
C LYS A 77 5.21 -15.75 1.43
N HIS A 78 4.86 -14.63 0.80
CA HIS A 78 5.83 -13.58 0.50
C HIS A 78 5.97 -12.56 1.62
N TYR A 79 4.88 -12.11 2.25
CA TYR A 79 4.98 -11.20 3.39
C TYR A 79 5.27 -11.94 4.72
N LYS A 80 4.39 -12.87 5.14
CA LYS A 80 4.43 -13.45 6.50
C LYS A 80 5.57 -14.47 6.71
N LYS A 81 5.75 -15.42 5.77
CA LYS A 81 6.73 -16.50 5.92
C LYS A 81 8.16 -16.08 5.55
N ASN A 82 8.32 -15.53 4.34
CA ASN A 82 9.66 -15.33 3.76
C ASN A 82 10.15 -13.86 3.80
N ARG A 83 9.28 -12.91 4.17
CA ARG A 83 9.52 -11.45 4.06
C ARG A 83 10.17 -11.04 2.71
N ASN A 84 9.73 -11.67 1.63
CA ASN A 84 10.22 -11.42 0.28
C ASN A 84 9.59 -10.15 -0.29
N ILE A 85 10.11 -9.00 0.13
CA ILE A 85 9.64 -7.68 -0.28
C ILE A 85 9.76 -7.48 -1.79
N SER A 86 10.82 -8.00 -2.42
CA SER A 86 10.98 -7.90 -3.89
C SER A 86 9.80 -8.50 -4.64
N LYS A 87 9.30 -9.67 -4.24
CA LYS A 87 8.12 -10.28 -4.86
C LYS A 87 6.83 -9.48 -4.63
N ILE A 88 6.73 -8.80 -3.50
CA ILE A 88 5.59 -7.90 -3.23
C ILE A 88 5.65 -6.70 -4.16
N ILE A 89 6.83 -6.09 -4.35
CA ILE A 89 7.03 -4.98 -5.29
C ILE A 89 6.78 -5.42 -6.74
N ASP A 90 7.30 -6.58 -7.15
CA ASP A 90 7.09 -7.13 -8.50
C ASP A 90 5.60 -7.40 -8.79
N TYR A 91 4.84 -7.82 -7.77
CA TYR A 91 3.40 -7.99 -7.92
C TYR A 91 2.69 -6.62 -7.97
N THR A 92 3.07 -5.70 -7.08
CA THR A 92 2.50 -4.35 -6.97
C THR A 92 2.75 -3.51 -8.23
N SER A 93 3.80 -3.77 -9.01
CA SER A 93 4.03 -3.03 -10.25
C SER A 93 2.97 -3.27 -11.33
N LYS A 94 2.23 -4.39 -11.26
CA LYS A 94 1.31 -4.87 -12.30
C LYS A 94 -0.10 -4.27 -12.28
N PHE A 95 -0.48 -3.64 -11.17
CA PHE A 95 -1.82 -3.07 -10.99
C PHE A 95 -1.72 -1.59 -10.64
N ASP A 96 -2.82 -0.86 -10.73
CA ASP A 96 -2.85 0.58 -10.47
C ASP A 96 -3.28 0.89 -9.03
N SER A 97 -4.09 0.01 -8.43
CA SER A 97 -4.61 0.21 -7.09
C SER A 97 -4.70 -1.07 -6.27
N PHE A 98 -4.65 -0.91 -4.95
CA PHE A 98 -4.55 -2.01 -4.00
C PHE A 98 -5.40 -1.78 -2.75
N ASP A 99 -5.90 -2.86 -2.15
CA ASP A 99 -6.49 -2.84 -0.82
C ASP A 99 -6.13 -4.07 0.02
N ASP A 100 -6.52 -4.05 1.30
CA ASP A 100 -6.24 -5.11 2.26
C ASP A 100 -4.73 -5.44 2.37
N MET A 101 -4.42 -6.67 2.78
CA MET A 101 -3.07 -7.11 3.08
C MET A 101 -2.37 -7.65 1.82
N PRO A 102 -1.05 -7.42 1.64
CA PRO A 102 -0.13 -6.87 2.64
C PRO A 102 -0.01 -5.34 2.66
N TRP A 103 -0.63 -4.61 1.73
CA TRP A 103 -0.38 -3.17 1.52
C TRP A 103 -0.77 -2.27 2.70
N SER A 104 -1.73 -2.69 3.54
CA SER A 104 -2.09 -1.99 4.77
C SER A 104 -1.12 -2.20 5.95
N LYS A 105 0.00 -2.91 5.78
CA LYS A 105 0.94 -3.17 6.87
C LYS A 105 1.84 -1.98 7.17
N THR A 106 1.93 -1.59 8.43
CA THR A 106 2.71 -0.42 8.90
C THR A 106 4.19 -0.49 8.54
N ASP A 107 4.79 -1.68 8.50
CA ASP A 107 6.18 -1.88 8.08
C ASP A 107 6.37 -1.85 6.55
N LEU A 108 5.28 -2.00 5.77
CA LEU A 108 5.31 -1.98 4.31
C LEU A 108 4.93 -0.62 3.71
N ILE A 109 4.06 0.15 4.38
CA ILE A 109 3.60 1.46 3.91
C ILE A 109 4.77 2.39 3.52
N PRO A 110 5.83 2.58 4.36
CA PRO A 110 6.95 3.44 3.99
C PRO A 110 7.77 2.92 2.80
N ILE A 111 7.84 1.59 2.65
CA ILE A 111 8.54 0.96 1.53
C ILE A 111 7.77 1.24 0.22
N LEU A 112 6.44 1.13 0.25
CA LEU A 112 5.59 1.40 -0.91
C LEU A 112 5.64 2.87 -1.32
N ASP A 113 5.52 3.78 -0.35
CA ASP A 113 5.62 5.23 -0.57
C ASP A 113 6.95 5.63 -1.21
N TYR A 114 8.06 5.08 -0.71
CA TYR A 114 9.38 5.30 -1.31
C TYR A 114 9.55 4.66 -2.69
N THR A 115 8.97 3.47 -2.91
CA THR A 115 9.19 2.67 -4.12
C THR A 115 8.34 3.16 -5.31
N PHE A 116 7.14 3.65 -5.03
CA PHE A 116 6.18 4.14 -6.02
C PHE A 116 5.94 5.64 -5.82
N PRO A 117 6.87 6.50 -6.24
CA PRO A 117 6.77 7.94 -6.01
C PRO A 117 5.50 8.54 -6.63
N GLY A 118 4.91 9.53 -5.96
CA GLY A 118 3.68 10.19 -6.40
C GLY A 118 2.40 9.35 -6.20
N SER A 119 2.49 8.25 -5.46
CA SER A 119 1.32 7.44 -5.11
C SER A 119 0.36 8.17 -4.18
N LYS A 120 -0.91 7.78 -4.24
CA LYS A 120 -1.97 8.27 -3.36
C LYS A 120 -2.42 7.19 -2.40
N PHE A 121 -2.72 7.59 -1.18
CA PHE A 121 -3.09 6.74 -0.07
C PHE A 121 -4.49 7.08 0.40
N ILE A 122 -5.28 6.05 0.68
CA ILE A 122 -6.65 6.17 1.17
C ILE A 122 -6.74 5.43 2.49
N TYR A 123 -7.00 6.18 3.57
CA TYR A 123 -7.26 5.60 4.87
C TYR A 123 -8.75 5.59 5.15
N LEU A 124 -9.30 4.39 5.35
CA LEU A 124 -10.72 4.22 5.69
C LEU A 124 -10.91 4.18 7.20
N THR A 125 -11.84 4.98 7.69
CA THR A 125 -12.27 4.97 9.09
C THR A 125 -13.65 4.35 9.23
N ARG A 126 -13.91 3.82 10.43
CA ARG A 126 -15.20 3.31 10.87
C ARG A 126 -15.34 3.53 12.36
N ASP A 127 -16.56 3.83 12.80
CA ASP A 127 -16.90 3.94 14.22
C ASP A 127 -16.67 2.62 14.96
N GLU A 128 -16.36 2.73 16.24
CA GLU A 128 -15.98 1.61 17.10
C GLU A 128 -17.01 0.49 17.11
N GLU A 129 -18.27 0.83 17.39
CA GLU A 129 -19.34 -0.14 17.56
C GLU A 129 -19.60 -0.92 16.26
N SER A 130 -19.71 -0.21 15.14
CA SER A 130 -19.92 -0.83 13.83
C SER A 130 -18.71 -1.64 13.38
N TRP A 131 -17.50 -1.19 13.70
CA TRP A 131 -16.28 -1.93 13.41
C TRP A 131 -16.22 -3.23 14.22
N LYS A 132 -16.42 -3.16 15.55
CA LYS A 132 -16.43 -4.32 16.46
C LYS A 132 -17.50 -5.33 16.03
N LYS A 133 -18.71 -4.87 15.71
CA LYS A 133 -19.79 -5.71 15.17
C LYS A 133 -19.38 -6.40 13.87
N SER A 134 -18.78 -5.67 12.94
CA SER A 134 -18.33 -6.22 11.65
C SER A 134 -17.20 -7.25 11.83
N MET A 135 -16.27 -6.99 12.75
CA MET A 135 -15.17 -7.90 13.08
C MET A 135 -15.67 -9.18 13.74
N LYS A 136 -16.59 -9.08 14.72
CA LYS A 136 -17.20 -10.24 15.38
C LYS A 136 -17.90 -11.16 14.39
N ASN A 137 -18.73 -10.59 13.52
CA ASN A 137 -19.48 -11.35 12.51
C ASN A 137 -18.55 -12.02 11.49
N TRP A 138 -17.55 -11.27 11.00
CA TRP A 138 -16.57 -11.81 10.06
C TRP A 138 -15.72 -12.91 10.70
N GLY A 139 -15.23 -12.69 11.92
CA GLY A 139 -14.41 -13.65 12.67
C GLY A 139 -15.16 -14.95 12.91
N TYR A 140 -16.43 -14.88 13.33
CA TYR A 140 -17.26 -16.06 13.50
C TYR A 140 -17.47 -16.81 12.17
N LYS A 141 -17.82 -16.10 11.10
CA LYS A 141 -18.01 -16.71 9.76
C LYS A 141 -16.72 -17.35 9.24
N LYS A 142 -15.56 -16.76 9.49
CA LYS A 142 -14.27 -17.20 8.92
C LYS A 142 -13.62 -18.31 9.75
N PHE A 143 -13.75 -18.28 11.07
CA PHE A 143 -13.00 -19.15 11.98
C PHE A 143 -13.89 -20.01 12.89
N GLY A 144 -15.21 -19.87 12.83
CA GLY A 144 -16.15 -20.60 13.71
C GLY A 144 -16.09 -20.19 15.18
N LYS A 145 -15.42 -19.08 15.51
CA LYS A 145 -15.25 -18.59 16.88
C LYS A 145 -15.29 -17.08 16.97
N HIS A 146 -15.67 -16.56 18.13
CA HIS A 146 -15.52 -15.14 18.44
C HIS A 146 -14.05 -14.79 18.63
N LEU A 147 -13.61 -13.73 17.96
CA LEU A 147 -12.30 -13.16 18.13
C LEU A 147 -12.29 -12.22 19.34
N ASP A 148 -11.12 -11.99 19.92
CA ASP A 148 -10.91 -10.92 20.89
C ASP A 148 -10.97 -9.56 20.17
N VAL A 149 -12.19 -9.02 20.06
CA VAL A 149 -12.45 -7.77 19.36
C VAL A 149 -11.84 -6.56 20.06
N GLU A 150 -11.64 -6.63 21.39
CA GLU A 150 -11.03 -5.53 22.15
C GLU A 150 -9.54 -5.44 21.87
N ALA A 151 -8.83 -6.57 21.88
CA ALA A 151 -7.43 -6.61 21.49
C ALA A 151 -7.25 -6.16 20.02
N LEU A 152 -8.09 -6.64 19.11
CA LEU A 152 -8.02 -6.24 17.70
C LEU A 152 -8.35 -4.76 17.49
N TYR A 153 -9.25 -4.18 18.30
CA TYR A 153 -9.56 -2.76 18.23
C TYR A 153 -8.39 -1.90 18.71
N LYS A 154 -7.65 -2.32 19.75
CA LYS A 154 -6.40 -1.64 20.15
C LYS A 154 -5.37 -1.64 19.01
N GLU A 155 -5.25 -2.73 18.25
CA GLU A 155 -4.38 -2.77 17.07
C GLU A 155 -4.87 -1.86 15.94
N TYR A 156 -6.18 -1.71 15.77
CA TYR A 156 -6.74 -0.73 14.84
C TYR A 156 -6.39 0.71 15.26
N LEU A 157 -6.48 1.05 16.55
CA LEU A 157 -6.10 2.37 17.06
C LEU A 157 -4.60 2.66 16.85
N LYS A 158 -3.72 1.70 17.13
CA LYS A 158 -2.27 1.83 16.86
C LYS A 158 -1.99 2.04 15.38
N HIS A 159 -2.69 1.30 14.51
CA HIS A 159 -2.56 1.46 13.06
C HIS A 159 -3.00 2.85 12.60
N ASN A 160 -4.11 3.35 13.17
CA ASN A 160 -4.60 4.71 12.91
C ASN A 160 -3.57 5.77 13.30
N GLU A 161 -3.05 5.69 14.52
CA GLU A 161 -2.02 6.60 15.03
C GLU A 161 -0.78 6.59 14.13
N PHE A 162 -0.30 5.41 13.73
CA PHE A 162 0.83 5.29 12.81
C PHE A 162 0.56 5.99 11.47
N VAL A 163 -0.58 5.72 10.83
CA VAL A 163 -0.89 6.29 9.51
C VAL A 163 -0.99 7.81 9.57
N LEU A 164 -1.73 8.34 10.54
CA LEU A 164 -1.90 9.79 10.70
C LEU A 164 -0.58 10.48 11.04
N SER A 165 0.26 9.87 11.86
CA SER A 165 1.58 10.38 12.19
C SER A 165 2.52 10.38 10.98
N TYR A 166 2.56 9.28 10.22
CA TYR A 166 3.43 9.13 9.06
C TYR A 166 3.09 10.10 7.92
N PHE A 167 1.80 10.39 7.70
CA PHE A 167 1.33 11.28 6.64
C PHE A 167 0.96 12.68 7.12
N LYS A 168 1.26 13.07 8.37
CA LYS A 168 0.76 14.30 9.00
C LYS A 168 0.90 15.57 8.14
N ASP A 169 2.01 15.72 7.43
CA ASP A 169 2.31 16.90 6.60
C ASP A 169 1.88 16.74 5.13
N ARG A 170 1.20 15.63 4.79
CA ARG A 170 0.74 15.27 3.44
C ARG A 170 -0.74 14.85 3.40
N ILE A 171 -1.50 15.13 4.46
CA ILE A 171 -2.95 14.90 4.48
C ILE A 171 -3.62 15.90 3.55
N GLY A 172 -4.50 15.40 2.67
CA GLY A 172 -5.12 16.17 1.60
C GLY A 172 -4.31 16.16 0.29
N GLU A 173 -2.99 15.92 0.38
CA GLU A 173 -2.11 15.82 -0.79
C GLU A 173 -1.91 14.36 -1.19
N ASP A 174 -1.23 13.57 -0.35
CA ASP A 174 -0.91 12.17 -0.61
C ASP A 174 -1.81 11.21 0.16
N LEU A 175 -2.39 11.64 1.28
CA LEU A 175 -3.34 10.85 2.06
C LEU A 175 -4.72 11.50 2.09
N ILE A 176 -5.77 10.73 1.80
CA ILE A 176 -7.14 11.11 2.16
C ILE A 176 -7.72 10.16 3.22
N VAL A 177 -8.40 10.73 4.21
CA VAL A 177 -9.17 9.97 5.20
C VAL A 177 -10.64 9.98 4.79
N LEU A 178 -11.25 8.80 4.66
CA LEU A 178 -12.63 8.63 4.19
C LEU A 178 -13.42 7.68 5.10
N ASN A 179 -14.72 7.88 5.15
CA ASN A 179 -15.68 6.94 5.71
C ASN A 179 -16.64 6.51 4.60
N ILE A 180 -16.84 5.20 4.41
CA ILE A 180 -17.70 4.67 3.35
C ILE A 180 -19.17 5.10 3.50
N GLY A 181 -19.62 5.40 4.72
CA GLY A 181 -20.95 5.92 5.01
C GLY A 181 -21.15 7.40 4.68
N ASP A 182 -20.11 8.13 4.27
CA ASP A 182 -20.23 9.54 3.87
C ASP A 182 -21.01 9.66 2.55
N LYS A 183 -22.11 10.43 2.57
CA LYS A 183 -22.96 10.71 1.40
C LYS A 183 -22.22 11.42 0.26
N LYS A 184 -21.08 12.05 0.53
CA LYS A 184 -20.20 12.68 -0.47
C LYS A 184 -18.85 11.96 -0.61
N GLY A 185 -18.69 10.82 0.05
CA GLY A 185 -17.41 10.14 0.19
C GLY A 185 -16.80 9.70 -1.14
N PHE A 186 -17.62 9.27 -2.09
CA PHE A 186 -17.12 8.83 -3.40
C PHE A 186 -16.73 10.01 -4.29
N LYS A 187 -17.46 11.13 -4.23
CA LYS A 187 -17.05 12.37 -4.90
C LYS A 187 -15.74 12.93 -4.33
N LYS A 188 -15.57 12.88 -3.01
CA LYS A 188 -14.29 13.24 -2.35
C LYS A 188 -13.14 12.36 -2.85
N LEU A 189 -13.35 11.05 -2.93
CA LEU A 189 -12.37 10.11 -3.49
C LEU A 189 -12.01 10.46 -4.95
N ALA A 190 -13.01 10.66 -5.80
CA ALA A 190 -12.78 10.95 -7.21
C ALA A 190 -12.00 12.26 -7.39
N ASN A 191 -12.37 13.33 -6.66
CA ASN A 191 -11.66 14.61 -6.68
C ASN A 191 -10.20 14.46 -6.24
N PHE A 192 -9.96 13.75 -5.13
CA PHE A 192 -8.62 13.49 -4.63
C PHE A 192 -7.74 12.73 -5.64
N LEU A 193 -8.33 11.80 -6.38
CA LEU A 193 -7.66 11.05 -7.44
C LEU A 193 -7.67 11.76 -8.80
N SER A 194 -8.18 13.00 -8.88
CA SER A 194 -8.34 13.76 -10.13
C SER A 194 -9.12 13.00 -11.21
N ARG A 195 -10.15 12.28 -10.80
CA ARG A 195 -11.08 11.52 -11.66
C ARG A 195 -12.45 12.20 -11.70
N LYS A 196 -13.17 11.97 -12.81
CA LYS A 196 -14.55 12.42 -12.96
C LYS A 196 -15.51 11.33 -12.46
N THR A 197 -16.57 11.75 -11.79
CA THR A 197 -17.69 10.88 -11.38
C THR A 197 -18.97 11.70 -11.33
N HIS A 198 -20.11 11.06 -11.60
CA HIS A 198 -21.44 11.63 -11.39
C HIS A 198 -22.06 11.18 -10.05
N LEU A 199 -21.44 10.23 -9.36
CA LEU A 199 -21.92 9.67 -8.10
C LEU A 199 -21.35 10.45 -6.91
N GLU A 200 -22.22 10.79 -5.96
CA GLU A 200 -21.85 11.48 -4.73
C GLU A 200 -21.34 10.49 -3.66
N SER A 201 -22.11 9.44 -3.40
CA SER A 201 -21.83 8.44 -2.35
C SER A 201 -21.20 7.17 -2.90
N PHE A 202 -20.57 6.40 -2.01
CA PHE A 202 -20.06 5.08 -2.37
C PHE A 202 -21.21 4.15 -2.82
N PRO A 203 -21.00 3.34 -3.86
CA PRO A 203 -21.98 2.38 -4.33
C PRO A 203 -22.19 1.27 -3.30
N HIS A 204 -23.45 1.02 -2.93
CA HIS A 204 -23.80 0.00 -1.96
C HIS A 204 -23.99 -1.37 -2.62
N TYR A 205 -22.95 -2.20 -2.66
CA TYR A 205 -23.01 -3.53 -3.27
C TYR A 205 -23.37 -4.69 -2.33
N ASN A 206 -23.40 -4.48 -1.00
CA ASN A 206 -23.69 -5.54 -0.03
C ASN A 206 -24.68 -5.06 1.03
N LYS A 207 -25.98 -5.26 0.79
CA LYS A 207 -26.91 -5.44 1.91
C LYS A 207 -26.84 -6.90 2.35
N THR A 208 -26.60 -7.12 3.64
CA THR A 208 -26.74 -8.43 4.30
C THR A 208 -28.19 -8.98 4.24
N SER A 209 -29.15 -8.24 3.66
CA SER A 209 -30.57 -8.60 3.61
C SER A 209 -31.00 -9.49 2.43
N ASP A 210 -30.16 -9.72 1.43
CA ASP A 210 -30.61 -10.39 0.18
C ASP A 210 -30.13 -11.84 0.01
N ILE A 211 -29.79 -12.54 1.11
CA ILE A 211 -29.75 -14.01 1.10
C ILE A 211 -31.17 -14.50 1.42
N ARG A 212 -32.09 -14.36 0.46
CA ARG A 212 -33.25 -15.26 0.39
C ARG A 212 -32.78 -16.49 -0.36
N ILE A 213 -32.51 -17.56 0.38
CA ILE A 213 -32.41 -18.91 -0.18
C ILE A 213 -33.77 -19.16 -0.85
N LYS A 214 -33.81 -19.12 -2.18
CA LYS A 214 -34.85 -19.83 -2.92
C LYS A 214 -34.48 -21.31 -2.80
N ILE A 215 -35.19 -22.01 -1.90
CA ILE A 215 -35.37 -23.45 -1.99
C ILE A 215 -36.27 -23.70 -3.19
#